data_AF-A0A1X0D6B5-F1
#
_entry.id   AF-A0A1X0D6B5-F1
#
_cell.length_a   1.000
_cell.length_b   1.000
_cell.length_c   1.000
_cell.angle_alpha   90.00
_cell.angle_beta   90.00
_cell.angle_gamma   90.00
#
_symmetry.space_group_name_H-M   'P 1'
#
loop_
_entity.id
_entity.type
_entity.pdbx_description
1 polymer ?
#
loop_
_entity_poly.entity_id
_entity_poly.type
_entity_poly.pdbx_seq_one_letter_code
_entity_poly.pdbx_strand_id
1 'polypeptide(L)'
;MSGANNSATVSEASEATVSEDPHAHEAHIQVLSGQPTDEELAALMAVLAGVSGAPAQPREQEQNLWGHPVDRLRYSVFSWQRVTLVERTHMRK
;
A
#
# COMPACT_ATOMS: atom_id res chain seq x y z
N MET A 1 -47.54 -16.24 -17.81
CA MET A 1 -46.85 -17.16 -18.75
C MET A 1 -45.41 -17.28 -18.27
N SER A 2 -44.98 -18.50 -17.94
CA SER A 2 -43.65 -18.85 -17.45
C SER A 2 -42.63 -18.94 -18.59
N GLY A 3 -41.34 -18.76 -18.26
CA GLY A 3 -40.19 -19.06 -19.13
C GLY A 3 -39.40 -17.80 -19.50
N ALA A 4 -38.08 -17.66 -19.31
CA ALA A 4 -37.05 -18.65 -19.02
C ALA A 4 -35.90 -17.99 -18.23
N ASN A 5 -35.42 -18.71 -17.21
CA ASN A 5 -34.11 -18.52 -16.59
C ASN A 5 -33.10 -19.32 -17.43
N ASN A 6 -32.23 -18.65 -18.18
CA ASN A 6 -31.03 -19.25 -18.74
C ASN A 6 -29.81 -18.71 -18.00
N SER A 7 -29.43 -19.48 -16.99
CA SER A 7 -28.12 -19.50 -16.37
C SER A 7 -27.04 -19.55 -17.46
N ALA A 8 -26.38 -18.42 -17.68
CA ALA A 8 -25.07 -18.40 -18.30
C ALA A 8 -24.05 -18.54 -17.16
N THR A 9 -23.66 -19.79 -16.88
CA THR A 9 -22.36 -20.10 -16.30
C THR A 9 -21.32 -19.46 -17.22
N VAL A 10 -20.73 -18.35 -16.79
CA VAL A 10 -19.47 -17.84 -17.34
C VAL A 10 -18.39 -18.30 -16.37
N SER A 11 -18.10 -19.59 -16.46
CA SER A 11 -16.86 -20.16 -15.97
C SER A 11 -15.85 -20.10 -17.12
N GLU A 12 -14.62 -19.75 -16.75
CA GLU A 12 -13.38 -19.73 -17.55
C GLU A 12 -13.19 -18.53 -18.49
N ALA A 13 -12.38 -17.57 -18.03
CA ALA A 13 -10.99 -17.49 -18.47
C ALA A 13 -10.37 -16.19 -17.97
N SER A 14 -9.74 -16.23 -16.79
CA SER A 14 -8.47 -15.58 -16.50
C SER A 14 -8.11 -15.87 -15.05
N GLU A 15 -7.86 -17.15 -14.77
CA GLU A 15 -6.72 -17.45 -13.91
C GLU A 15 -5.51 -16.86 -14.62
N ALA A 16 -5.17 -15.62 -14.29
CA ALA A 16 -3.78 -15.23 -14.30
C ALA A 16 -3.15 -16.14 -13.24
N THR A 17 -2.70 -17.32 -13.67
CA THR A 17 -1.67 -18.06 -12.96
C THR A 17 -0.50 -17.10 -12.86
N VAL A 18 -0.49 -16.31 -11.77
CA VAL A 18 0.76 -15.82 -11.22
C VAL A 18 1.50 -17.12 -10.95
N SER A 19 2.38 -17.51 -11.86
CA SER A 19 3.45 -18.43 -11.51
C SER A 19 4.14 -17.73 -10.34
N GLU A 20 3.75 -18.12 -9.12
CA GLU A 20 4.58 -17.91 -7.95
C GLU A 20 5.84 -18.68 -8.24
N ASP A 21 6.79 -17.99 -8.87
CA ASP A 21 8.15 -18.47 -8.97
C ASP A 21 8.60 -18.62 -7.52
N PRO A 22 8.82 -19.86 -7.01
CA PRO A 22 9.12 -20.09 -5.61
C PRO A 22 10.43 -19.39 -5.19
N HIS A 23 11.21 -18.94 -6.16
CA HIS A 23 12.46 -18.20 -5.98
C HIS A 23 12.30 -16.67 -5.92
N ALA A 24 11.11 -16.11 -6.14
CA ALA A 24 10.92 -14.65 -6.11
C ALA A 24 11.24 -14.01 -4.74
N HIS A 25 11.34 -14.83 -3.68
CA HIS A 25 11.58 -14.39 -2.30
C HIS A 25 12.95 -14.83 -1.77
N GLU A 26 13.82 -15.42 -2.59
CA GLU A 26 15.16 -15.78 -2.13
C GLU A 26 16.04 -14.53 -1.98
N ALA A 27 16.81 -14.51 -0.90
CA ALA A 27 17.78 -13.45 -0.67
C ALA A 27 18.85 -13.50 -1.77
N HIS A 28 18.87 -12.47 -2.61
CA HIS A 28 19.82 -12.36 -3.72
C HIS A 28 21.27 -12.15 -3.27
N ILE A 29 21.49 -11.87 -1.98
CA ILE A 29 22.79 -11.67 -1.36
C ILE A 29 22.92 -12.67 -0.22
N GLN A 30 23.96 -13.52 -0.27
CA GLN A 30 24.27 -14.49 0.76
C GLN A 30 25.51 -14.06 1.54
N VAL A 31 25.47 -14.17 2.87
CA VAL A 31 26.65 -13.96 3.71
C VAL A 31 27.49 -15.23 3.66
N LEU A 32 28.61 -15.18 2.93
CA LEU A 32 29.49 -16.34 2.78
C LEU A 32 30.33 -16.61 4.03
N SER A 33 30.60 -15.59 4.84
CA SER A 33 31.45 -15.68 6.03
C SER A 33 31.25 -14.50 6.99
N GLY A 34 31.46 -14.76 8.28
CA GLY A 34 31.43 -13.76 9.35
C GLY A 34 30.37 -14.08 10.40
N GLN A 35 30.73 -13.93 11.68
CA GLN A 35 29.81 -14.02 12.81
C GLN A 35 30.13 -12.82 13.72
N PRO A 36 29.61 -11.62 13.43
CA PRO A 36 29.88 -10.45 14.25
C PRO A 36 29.35 -10.67 15.66
N THR A 37 30.05 -10.15 16.66
CA THR A 37 29.55 -10.20 18.05
C THR A 37 28.50 -9.12 18.28
N ASP A 38 27.66 -9.29 19.30
CA ASP A 38 26.66 -8.29 19.69
C ASP A 38 27.31 -6.93 20.03
N GLU A 39 28.55 -6.95 20.54
CA GLU A 39 29.34 -5.76 20.89
C GLU A 39 29.78 -4.99 19.64
N GLU A 40 30.22 -5.70 18.60
CA GLU A 40 30.62 -5.10 17.32
C GLU A 40 29.42 -4.50 16.59
N LEU A 41 28.27 -5.20 16.62
CA LEU A 41 27.01 -4.67 16.10
C LEU A 41 26.57 -3.40 16.84
N ALA A 42 26.65 -3.41 18.18
CA ALA A 42 26.32 -2.24 18.98
C ALA A 42 27.24 -1.04 18.67
N ALA A 43 28.55 -1.28 18.55
CA ALA A 43 29.51 -0.24 18.18
C ALA A 43 29.24 0.34 16.79
N LEU A 44 28.96 -0.51 15.79
CA LEU A 44 28.61 -0.09 14.44
C LEU A 44 27.32 0.74 14.43
N MET A 45 26.28 0.27 15.10
CA MET A 45 25.00 0.97 15.19
C MET A 45 25.14 2.32 15.90
N ALA A 46 25.97 2.42 16.94
CA ALA A 46 26.25 3.68 17.62
C ALA A 46 26.94 4.70 16.70
N VAL A 47 27.92 4.27 15.90
CA VAL A 47 28.58 5.13 14.92
C VAL A 47 27.61 5.58 13.82
N LEU A 48 26.82 4.65 13.26
CA LEU A 48 25.81 4.96 12.25
C LEU A 48 24.74 5.92 12.78
N ALA A 49 24.27 5.70 14.01
CA ALA A 49 23.30 6.57 14.68
C ALA A 49 23.90 7.95 14.97
N GLY A 50 25.18 8.05 15.31
CA GLY A 50 25.87 9.32 15.53
C GLY A 50 26.09 10.12 14.24
N VAL A 51 26.29 9.45 13.10
CA VAL A 51 26.37 10.08 11.77
C VAL A 51 25.00 10.42 11.21
N SER A 52 23.98 9.59 11.47
CA SER A 52 22.61 9.91 11.11
C SER A 52 22.17 11.11 11.94
N GLY A 53 22.02 12.28 11.31
CA GLY A 53 21.54 13.47 11.99
C GLY A 53 20.21 13.21 12.71
N ALA A 54 19.92 14.01 13.74
CA ALA A 54 18.65 13.92 14.47
C ALA A 54 17.47 13.84 13.49
N PRO A 55 16.46 12.98 13.76
CA PRO A 55 15.28 12.94 12.92
C PRO A 55 14.74 14.36 12.80
N ALA A 56 14.50 14.81 11.56
CA ALA A 56 13.94 16.12 11.34
C ALA A 56 12.70 16.27 12.24
N GLN A 57 12.60 17.39 12.95
CA GLN A 57 11.44 17.74 13.77
C GLN A 57 10.19 17.30 13.02
N PRO A 58 9.22 16.59 13.65
CA PRO A 58 8.02 16.13 12.94
C PRO A 58 7.44 17.32 12.18
N ARG A 59 7.66 17.32 10.87
CA ARG A 59 7.17 18.40 10.02
C ARG A 59 5.65 18.30 10.10
N GLU A 60 4.96 19.44 10.10
CA GLU A 60 3.51 19.40 9.88
C GLU A 60 3.27 18.47 8.69
N GLN A 61 2.47 17.43 8.93
CA GLN A 61 2.24 16.42 7.91
C GLN A 61 1.71 17.15 6.67
N GLU A 62 2.41 16.98 5.54
CA GLU A 62 1.95 17.53 4.28
C GLU A 62 0.51 17.07 4.07
N GLN A 63 -0.35 18.01 3.68
CA GLN A 63 -1.77 17.74 3.52
C GLN A 63 -1.94 16.59 2.53
N ASN A 64 -2.41 15.44 3.02
CA ASN A 64 -2.64 14.30 2.17
C ASN A 64 -3.95 14.49 1.40
N LEU A 65 -3.85 14.93 0.15
CA LEU A 65 -4.99 15.13 -0.73
C LEU A 65 -5.52 13.81 -1.34
N TRP A 66 -4.89 12.67 -1.02
CA TRP A 66 -5.16 11.37 -1.61
C TRP A 66 -5.79 10.44 -0.57
N GLY A 67 -6.75 9.63 -1.01
CA GLY A 67 -7.34 8.58 -0.18
C GLY A 67 -8.30 9.10 0.89
N HIS A 68 -8.94 10.26 0.65
CA HIS A 68 -10.04 10.67 1.53
C HIS A 68 -11.16 9.63 1.49
N PRO A 69 -11.85 9.37 2.62
CA PRO A 69 -12.94 8.39 2.67
C PRO A 69 -14.05 8.66 1.63
N VAL A 70 -14.23 9.93 1.25
CA VAL A 70 -15.20 10.33 0.23
C VAL A 70 -14.91 9.71 -1.15
N ASP A 71 -13.64 9.49 -1.48
CA ASP A 71 -13.22 8.97 -2.78
C ASP A 71 -13.58 7.49 -2.94
N ARG A 72 -13.74 6.78 -1.81
CA ARG A 72 -14.09 5.36 -1.75
C ARG A 72 -15.60 5.09 -1.80
N LEU A 73 -16.43 6.13 -1.66
CA LEU A 73 -17.88 5.97 -1.68
C LEU A 73 -18.36 5.52 -3.06
N ARG A 74 -19.17 4.46 -3.11
CA ARG A 74 -19.77 3.95 -4.35
C ARG A 74 -21.16 4.55 -4.63
N TYR A 75 -21.28 5.86 -4.48
CA TYR A 75 -22.46 6.59 -4.94
C TYR A 75 -22.39 6.80 -6.46
N SER A 76 -23.56 6.88 -7.11
CA SER A 76 -23.66 7.32 -8.50
C SER A 76 -23.04 8.72 -8.66
N VAL A 77 -22.50 9.01 -9.84
CA VAL A 77 -21.78 10.27 -10.13
C VAL A 77 -22.67 11.51 -9.91
N PHE A 78 -23.98 11.37 -10.11
CA PHE A 78 -24.97 12.45 -9.95
C PHE A 78 -25.56 12.53 -8.53
N SER A 79 -25.08 11.72 -7.58
CA SER A 79 -25.55 11.77 -6.20
C SER A 79 -25.13 13.08 -5.54
N TRP A 80 -26.11 13.88 -5.13
CA TRP A 80 -25.88 15.13 -4.40
C TRP A 80 -25.08 14.92 -3.12
N GLN A 81 -25.25 13.78 -2.44
CA GLN A 81 -24.46 13.44 -1.25
C GLN A 81 -22.96 13.33 -1.58
N ARG A 82 -22.60 12.71 -2.71
CA ARG A 82 -21.21 12.59 -3.17
C ARG A 82 -20.66 13.97 -3.56
N VAL A 83 -21.41 14.74 -4.34
CA VAL A 83 -21.00 16.08 -4.81
C VAL A 83 -20.69 16.99 -3.63
N THR A 84 -21.58 17.08 -2.64
CA THR A 84 -21.37 17.94 -1.47
C THR A 84 -20.21 17.49 -0.60
N LEU A 85 -20.02 16.19 -0.40
CA LEU A 85 -18.91 15.68 0.41
C LEU A 85 -17.57 15.97 -0.28
N VAL A 86 -17.46 15.73 -1.59
CA VAL A 86 -16.25 16.02 -2.38
C VAL A 86 -15.92 17.51 -2.36
N GLU A 87 -16.91 18.38 -2.56
CA GLU A 87 -16.72 19.83 -2.52
C GLU A 87 -16.18 20.29 -1.16
N ARG A 88 -16.74 19.78 -0.06
CA ARG A 88 -16.31 20.15 1.29
C ARG A 88 -14.92 19.64 1.65
N THR A 89 -14.53 18.44 1.21
CA THR A 89 -13.23 17.85 1.55
C THR A 89 -12.11 18.35 0.66
N HIS A 90 -12.37 18.55 -0.64
CA HIS A 90 -11.33 18.84 -1.63
C HIS A 90 -11.29 20.31 -2.07
N MET A 91 -12.42 21.02 -2.06
CA MET A 91 -12.50 22.38 -2.62
C MET A 91 -12.51 23.49 -1.57
N ARG A 92 -12.78 23.18 -0.29
CA ARG A 92 -12.80 24.16 0.78
C ARG A 92 -11.45 24.17 1.51
N LYS A 93 -10.71 25.28 1.39
CA LYS A 93 -9.52 25.59 2.19
C LYS A 93 -9.89 26.40 3.42
#